data_AF-A0AAN9G3T0-F1
#
_entry.id   AF-A0AAN9G3T0-F1
#
_cell.length_a   1.000
_cell.length_b   1.000
_cell.length_c   1.000
_cell.angle_alpha   90.00
_cell.angle_beta   90.00
_cell.angle_gamma   90.00
#
_symmetry.space_group_name_H-M   'P 1'
#
loop_
_entity.id
_entity.type
_entity.pdbx_description
1 polymer ?
#
loop_
_entity_poly.entity_id
_entity_poly.type
_entity_poly.pdbx_seq_one_letter_code
_entity_poly.pdbx_strand_id
1 'polypeptide(L)'
;MASGPTSGPCVFNKVGSTAESENNQSHHHHSHDQHQHGHTHDIMDSPGTYTERDKPLYRGDWNSRAFTVGIGGPVGSGKTALLLALCRHLRDSHGVCVVTNDIFTREDWEFLVRNEALPEERMRAVETGGCPHAAIREDFSLNMEEVKDLTLKFTPQIVFIESGGDNLAANFSRELADYIIYVIDVAGGDKVPRKGGPGITQSDLLVINKTDLAPAVGADLEVMSRDAKLMRQDGPTIFAQAKNGVGVVEVAEKILLAFKQQTGK
;
A
#
# COMPACT_ATOMS: atom_id res chain seq x y z
N MET A 1 42.67 -32.64 2.60
CA MET A 1 41.68 -32.33 3.64
C MET A 1 41.66 -30.81 3.81
N ALA A 2 40.65 -30.14 3.26
CA ALA A 2 40.48 -28.69 3.42
C ALA A 2 39.15 -28.47 4.14
N SER A 3 39.22 -28.05 5.39
CA SER A 3 38.07 -27.69 6.23
C SER A 3 37.58 -26.30 5.85
N GLY A 4 36.38 -26.22 5.28
CA GLY A 4 35.69 -24.95 5.00
C GLY A 4 35.16 -24.27 6.28
N PRO A 5 34.89 -22.95 6.26
CA PRO A 5 34.46 -22.23 7.43
C PRO A 5 33.01 -22.58 7.78
N THR A 6 32.77 -22.89 9.04
CA THR A 6 31.45 -23.08 9.64
C THR A 6 30.67 -21.77 9.61
N SER A 7 29.56 -21.73 8.87
CA SER A 7 28.61 -20.63 8.89
C SER A 7 27.90 -20.57 10.25
N GLY A 8 28.31 -19.63 11.11
CA GLY A 8 27.55 -19.28 12.31
C GLY A 8 26.18 -18.67 11.95
N PRO A 9 25.19 -18.73 12.85
CA PRO A 9 23.89 -18.11 12.62
C PRO A 9 24.04 -16.60 12.43
N CYS A 10 23.37 -16.05 11.42
CA CYS A 10 23.32 -14.61 11.17
C CYS A 10 22.60 -13.93 12.36
N VAL A 11 23.34 -13.13 13.14
CA VAL A 11 22.80 -12.36 14.26
C VAL A 11 22.18 -11.08 13.71
N PHE A 12 20.87 -10.89 13.91
CA PHE A 12 20.20 -9.62 13.61
C PHE A 12 20.62 -8.59 14.66
N ASN A 13 21.43 -7.61 14.26
CA ASN A 13 21.68 -6.44 15.11
C ASN A 13 20.44 -5.54 15.06
N LYS A 14 19.65 -5.52 16.15
CA LYS A 14 18.66 -4.46 16.39
C LYS A 14 19.40 -3.13 16.49
N VAL A 15 19.08 -2.18 15.62
CA VAL A 15 19.58 -0.82 15.74
C VAL A 15 18.79 -0.15 16.87
N GLY A 16 19.47 0.13 17.99
CA GLY A 16 18.87 0.87 19.11
C GLY A 16 19.23 0.32 20.50
N SER A 17 20.50 0.37 20.90
CA SER A 17 20.89 0.58 22.30
C SER A 17 22.34 1.05 22.32
N THR A 18 22.58 2.34 22.54
CA THR A 18 23.91 2.82 22.92
C THR A 18 24.22 2.29 24.30
N ALA A 19 25.10 1.29 24.37
CA ALA A 19 25.71 0.87 25.62
C ALA A 19 26.68 1.96 26.10
N GLU A 20 26.54 2.32 27.37
CA GLU A 20 27.39 3.30 28.06
C GLU A 20 28.85 2.85 28.03
N SER A 21 29.73 3.75 27.59
CA SER A 21 31.18 3.65 27.81
C SER A 21 31.61 4.78 28.74
N GLU A 22 31.98 4.43 29.96
CA GLU A 22 32.65 5.33 30.90
C GLU A 22 33.98 5.80 30.30
N ASN A 23 34.14 7.12 30.11
CA ASN A 23 35.42 7.76 30.39
C ASN A 23 35.28 9.26 30.67
N ASN A 24 36.06 9.68 31.66
CA ASN A 24 36.06 10.95 32.38
C ASN A 24 36.80 12.05 31.59
N GLN A 25 36.20 13.23 31.40
CA GLN A 25 36.86 14.56 31.55
C GLN A 25 35.99 15.78 31.13
N SER A 26 35.82 16.67 32.13
CA SER A 26 35.72 18.15 32.10
C SER A 26 34.71 18.88 31.18
N HIS A 27 33.69 19.39 31.85
CA HIS A 27 32.81 20.54 31.56
C HIS A 27 33.28 21.59 30.54
N HIS A 28 32.45 21.80 29.51
CA HIS A 28 32.10 23.14 29.02
C HIS A 28 30.62 23.16 28.59
N HIS A 29 29.82 23.95 29.30
CA HIS A 29 28.39 24.17 29.02
C HIS A 29 28.24 25.09 27.80
N HIS A 30 27.64 24.60 26.72
CA HIS A 30 26.96 25.43 25.74
C HIS A 30 25.52 24.93 25.61
N SER A 31 24.58 25.72 26.12
CA SER A 31 23.15 25.52 25.95
C SER A 31 22.75 25.85 24.52
N HIS A 32 22.35 24.83 23.75
CA HIS A 32 21.49 25.04 22.61
C HIS A 32 20.11 24.48 22.97
N ASP A 33 19.14 25.39 23.11
CA ASP A 33 17.71 25.08 23.11
C ASP A 33 17.38 24.34 21.82
N GLN A 34 17.27 23.02 21.92
CA GLN A 34 16.57 22.22 20.93
C GLN A 34 15.15 22.04 21.41
N HIS A 35 14.24 22.81 20.81
CA HIS A 35 12.83 22.48 20.76
C HIS A 35 12.68 21.02 20.33
N GLN A 36 12.38 20.14 21.29
CA GLN A 36 11.94 18.78 21.03
C GLN A 36 10.57 18.85 20.35
N HIS A 37 10.55 18.71 19.04
CA HIS A 37 9.34 18.37 18.30
C HIS A 37 8.97 16.92 18.67
N GLY A 38 8.01 16.77 19.58
CA GLY A 38 7.44 15.48 19.92
C GLY A 38 6.60 14.95 18.77
N HIS A 39 7.16 14.01 18.00
CA HIS A 39 6.38 13.09 17.19
C HIS A 39 6.47 11.71 17.83
N THR A 40 5.34 11.24 18.35
CA THR A 40 5.16 9.87 18.84
C THR A 40 5.15 8.97 17.62
N HIS A 41 6.30 8.37 17.28
CA HIS A 41 6.29 7.27 16.32
C HIS A 41 5.75 6.03 17.02
N ASP A 42 4.66 5.46 16.50
CA ASP A 42 4.22 4.12 16.89
C ASP A 42 5.34 3.13 16.55
N ILE A 43 6.06 2.67 17.57
CA ILE A 43 7.08 1.64 17.41
C ILE A 43 6.36 0.33 17.08
N MET A 44 6.41 -0.07 15.81
CA MET A 44 5.85 -1.34 15.37
C MET A 44 6.78 -2.49 15.78
N ASP A 45 6.42 -3.21 16.85
CA ASP A 45 7.16 -4.40 17.31
C ASP A 45 6.99 -5.61 16.37
N SER A 46 6.01 -5.56 15.46
CA SER A 46 5.67 -6.63 14.53
C SER A 46 5.02 -6.05 13.27
N PRO A 47 5.18 -6.69 12.09
CA PRO A 47 4.43 -6.33 10.89
C PRO A 47 2.92 -6.63 11.02
N GLY A 48 2.45 -7.22 12.12
CA GLY A 48 1.04 -7.63 12.32
C GLY A 48 0.66 -8.87 11.51
N THR A 49 -0.56 -9.36 11.71
CA THR A 49 -1.08 -10.58 11.08
C THR A 49 -2.38 -10.32 10.31
N TYR A 50 -2.69 -11.18 9.33
CA TYR A 50 -3.92 -11.01 8.55
C TYR A 50 -5.17 -11.23 9.40
N THR A 51 -5.14 -12.17 10.34
CA THR A 51 -6.31 -12.46 11.19
C THR A 51 -6.62 -11.31 12.13
N GLU A 52 -5.60 -10.68 12.70
CA GLU A 52 -5.70 -9.63 13.72
C GLU A 52 -5.68 -8.22 13.15
N ARG A 53 -5.55 -8.06 11.83
CA ARG A 53 -5.62 -6.75 11.17
C ARG A 53 -6.89 -5.99 11.54
N ASP A 54 -6.78 -4.67 11.50
CA ASP A 54 -7.94 -3.80 11.57
C ASP A 54 -8.97 -4.18 10.51
N LYS A 55 -10.22 -4.37 10.92
CA LYS A 55 -11.34 -4.68 10.03
C LYS A 55 -11.92 -3.40 9.45
N PRO A 56 -12.62 -3.48 8.30
CA PRO A 56 -13.37 -2.33 7.78
C PRO A 56 -14.30 -1.75 8.83
N LEU A 57 -14.34 -0.43 8.93
CA LEU A 57 -15.21 0.28 9.87
C LEU A 57 -16.65 0.23 9.37
N TYR A 58 -17.59 -0.06 10.26
CA TYR A 58 -19.01 0.00 9.92
C TYR A 58 -19.44 1.47 9.74
N ARG A 59 -19.98 1.80 8.56
CA ARG A 59 -20.41 3.15 8.21
C ARG A 59 -21.74 3.14 7.44
N GLY A 60 -22.51 4.22 7.59
CA GLY A 60 -23.81 4.41 6.93
C GLY A 60 -23.88 5.67 6.07
N ASP A 61 -22.80 6.44 6.01
CA ASP A 61 -22.71 7.76 5.36
C ASP A 61 -22.22 7.67 3.90
N TRP A 62 -22.53 6.57 3.22
CA TRP A 62 -22.06 6.26 1.85
C TRP A 62 -22.43 7.30 0.78
N ASN A 63 -23.40 8.18 1.07
CA ASN A 63 -23.81 9.27 0.17
C ASN A 63 -22.95 10.54 0.35
N SER A 64 -22.25 10.71 1.48
CA SER A 64 -21.32 11.82 1.72
C SER A 64 -19.86 11.39 1.57
N ARG A 65 -19.57 10.10 1.67
CA ARG A 65 -18.27 9.50 1.40
C ARG A 65 -18.49 8.14 0.73
N ALA A 66 -18.19 8.04 -0.57
CA ALA A 66 -18.29 6.80 -1.31
C ALA A 66 -17.35 5.72 -0.72
N PHE A 67 -17.60 4.46 -1.09
CA PHE A 67 -16.76 3.34 -0.70
C PHE A 67 -15.35 3.50 -1.27
N THR A 68 -14.33 3.51 -0.42
CA THR A 68 -12.95 3.77 -0.84
C THR A 68 -12.14 2.49 -0.94
N VAL A 69 -11.35 2.40 -2.01
CA VAL A 69 -10.41 1.30 -2.24
C VAL A 69 -8.99 1.87 -2.27
N GLY A 70 -8.21 1.57 -1.23
CA GLY A 70 -6.80 1.94 -1.17
C GLY A 70 -5.94 0.98 -1.98
N ILE A 71 -5.13 1.49 -2.91
CA ILE A 71 -4.16 0.71 -3.68
C ILE A 71 -2.76 1.16 -3.26
N GLY A 72 -2.15 0.38 -2.37
CA GLY A 72 -0.82 0.63 -1.83
C GLY A 72 0.23 -0.31 -2.42
N GLY A 73 1.51 -0.04 -2.17
CA GLY A 73 2.59 -0.90 -2.64
C GLY A 73 3.87 -0.16 -2.99
N PRO A 74 4.97 -0.89 -3.25
CA PRO A 74 6.24 -0.27 -3.51
C PRO A 74 6.31 0.59 -4.76
N VAL A 75 7.32 1.46 -4.83
CA VAL A 75 7.65 2.19 -6.07
C VAL A 75 7.85 1.17 -7.20
N GLY A 76 7.17 1.39 -8.32
CA GLY A 76 7.29 0.55 -9.51
C GLY A 76 6.56 -0.79 -9.47
N SER A 77 5.82 -1.16 -8.41
CA SER A 77 5.10 -2.45 -8.36
C SER A 77 3.92 -2.57 -9.34
N GLY A 78 3.53 -1.45 -9.94
CA GLY A 78 2.47 -1.38 -10.96
C GLY A 78 1.09 -1.04 -10.39
N LYS A 79 1.04 -0.27 -9.30
CA LYS A 79 -0.19 0.31 -8.73
C LYS A 79 -1.01 1.08 -9.76
N THR A 80 -0.44 2.11 -10.38
CA THR A 80 -1.07 2.90 -11.46
C THR A 80 -1.54 2.05 -12.63
N ALA A 81 -0.78 1.00 -12.99
CA ALA A 81 -1.14 0.08 -14.07
C ALA A 81 -2.35 -0.81 -13.70
N LEU A 82 -2.41 -1.30 -12.46
CA LEU A 82 -3.57 -2.02 -11.93
C LEU A 82 -4.79 -1.09 -11.86
N LEU A 83 -4.61 0.13 -11.37
CA LEU A 83 -5.68 1.13 -11.28
C LEU A 83 -6.25 1.46 -12.66
N LEU A 84 -5.40 1.72 -13.66
CA LEU A 84 -5.84 1.94 -15.04
C LEU A 84 -6.69 0.77 -15.57
N ALA A 85 -6.24 -0.46 -15.33
CA ALA A 85 -6.95 -1.65 -15.79
C ALA A 85 -8.30 -1.82 -15.07
N LEU A 86 -8.37 -1.54 -13.77
CA LEU A 86 -9.61 -1.55 -12.99
C LEU A 86 -10.59 -0.47 -13.45
N CYS A 87 -10.12 0.76 -13.69
CA CYS A 87 -10.95 1.83 -14.23
C CYS A 87 -11.56 1.43 -15.57
N ARG A 88 -10.77 0.91 -16.51
CA ARG A 88 -11.27 0.45 -17.82
C ARG A 88 -12.28 -0.68 -17.69
N HIS A 89 -12.10 -1.59 -16.75
CA HIS A 89 -13.01 -2.70 -16.53
C HIS A 89 -14.35 -2.28 -15.90
N LEU A 90 -14.33 -1.31 -14.97
CA LEU A 90 -15.49 -0.95 -14.16
C LEU A 90 -16.28 0.23 -14.71
N ARG A 91 -15.66 1.18 -15.41
CA ARG A 91 -16.26 2.49 -15.74
C ARG A 91 -17.56 2.47 -16.53
N ASP A 92 -17.81 1.41 -17.30
CA ASP A 92 -19.01 1.31 -18.14
C ASP A 92 -20.21 0.72 -17.36
N SER A 93 -19.97 0.09 -16.22
CA SER A 93 -20.98 -0.60 -15.41
C SER A 93 -21.12 -0.06 -13.99
N HIS A 94 -20.12 0.69 -13.51
CA HIS A 94 -20.06 1.20 -12.15
C HIS A 94 -19.57 2.65 -12.12
N GLY A 95 -20.15 3.45 -11.22
CA GLY A 95 -19.69 4.81 -10.98
C GLY A 95 -18.35 4.78 -10.24
N VAL A 96 -17.28 5.22 -10.90
CA VAL A 96 -15.92 5.25 -10.32
C VAL A 96 -15.29 6.65 -10.42
N CYS A 97 -14.48 6.99 -9.42
CA CYS A 97 -13.58 8.15 -9.39
C CYS A 97 -12.21 7.74 -8.83
N VAL A 98 -11.20 8.60 -8.98
CA VAL A 98 -9.82 8.32 -8.57
C VAL A 98 -9.21 9.51 -7.83
N VAL A 99 -8.45 9.21 -6.78
CA VAL A 99 -7.49 10.11 -6.14
C VAL A 99 -6.11 9.45 -6.21
N THR A 100 -5.13 10.10 -6.83
CA THR A 100 -3.73 9.65 -6.85
C THR A 100 -2.90 10.47 -5.88
N ASN A 101 -1.93 9.84 -5.25
CA ASN A 101 -0.98 10.50 -4.35
C ASN A 101 0.42 10.43 -4.96
N ASP A 102 1.08 11.58 -5.09
CA ASP A 102 2.47 11.67 -5.51
C ASP A 102 3.23 12.61 -4.57
N ILE A 103 4.56 12.44 -4.46
CA ILE A 103 5.37 13.21 -3.52
C ILE A 103 5.44 14.69 -3.94
N PHE A 104 5.96 14.95 -5.14
CA PHE A 104 6.18 16.30 -5.69
C PHE A 104 5.79 16.40 -7.17
N THR A 105 5.02 15.44 -7.67
CA THR A 105 4.66 15.30 -9.08
C THR A 105 3.17 15.04 -9.22
N ARG A 106 2.70 14.97 -10.48
CA ARG A 106 1.35 14.51 -10.83
C ARG A 106 1.42 13.41 -11.89
N GLU A 107 2.53 12.70 -11.95
CA GLU A 107 2.85 11.79 -13.05
C GLU A 107 1.85 10.64 -13.12
N ASP A 108 1.42 10.10 -11.98
CA ASP A 108 0.42 9.04 -11.92
C ASP A 108 -0.96 9.54 -12.42
N TRP A 109 -1.38 10.75 -12.03
CA TRP A 109 -2.61 11.37 -12.53
C TRP A 109 -2.51 11.67 -14.04
N GLU A 110 -1.43 12.28 -14.49
CA GLU A 110 -1.20 12.59 -15.91
C GLU A 110 -1.13 11.31 -16.76
N PHE A 111 -0.54 10.25 -16.22
CA PHE A 111 -0.56 8.94 -16.84
C PHE A 111 -1.99 8.43 -17.03
N LEU A 112 -2.85 8.51 -16.01
CA LEU A 112 -4.24 8.08 -16.11
C LEU A 112 -5.05 8.93 -17.10
N VAL A 113 -4.84 10.25 -17.13
CA VAL A 113 -5.46 11.16 -18.10
C VAL A 113 -5.05 10.80 -19.52
N ARG A 114 -3.73 10.68 -19.79
CA ARG A 114 -3.20 10.31 -21.12
C ARG A 114 -3.67 8.95 -21.61
N ASN A 115 -3.98 8.03 -20.69
CA ASN A 115 -4.47 6.69 -21.00
C ASN A 115 -6.00 6.60 -20.98
N GLU A 116 -6.69 7.73 -20.85
CA GLU A 116 -8.15 7.83 -20.83
C GLU A 116 -8.74 6.86 -19.80
N ALA A 117 -8.19 6.80 -18.58
CA ALA A 117 -8.70 5.91 -17.54
C ALA A 117 -10.17 6.20 -17.26
N LEU A 118 -10.47 7.48 -17.02
CA LEU A 118 -11.79 8.08 -16.79
C LEU A 118 -11.80 9.50 -17.40
N PRO A 119 -12.97 10.13 -17.56
CA PRO A 119 -13.06 11.58 -17.73
C PRO A 119 -12.25 12.32 -16.67
N GLU A 120 -11.45 13.30 -17.08
CA GLU A 120 -10.48 14.01 -16.23
C GLU A 120 -11.12 14.57 -14.96
N GLU A 121 -12.35 15.08 -15.05
CA GLU A 121 -13.06 15.69 -13.92
C GLU A 121 -13.38 14.70 -12.79
N ARG A 122 -13.30 13.38 -13.03
CA ARG A 122 -13.49 12.30 -12.05
C ARG A 122 -12.20 11.88 -11.34
N MET A 123 -11.07 12.51 -11.67
CA MET A 123 -9.76 12.18 -11.12
C MET A 123 -9.15 13.39 -10.41
N ARG A 124 -8.44 13.15 -9.32
CA ARG A 124 -7.74 14.18 -8.53
C ARG A 124 -6.32 13.74 -8.23
N ALA A 125 -5.42 14.70 -8.15
CA ALA A 125 -4.04 14.51 -7.75
C ALA A 125 -3.81 15.22 -6.41
N VAL A 126 -3.31 14.49 -5.43
CA VAL A 126 -2.89 15.00 -4.12
C VAL A 126 -1.38 14.92 -4.05
N GLU A 127 -0.74 16.06 -3.79
CA GLU A 127 0.70 16.14 -3.55
C GLU A 127 0.96 15.95 -2.06
N THR A 128 1.61 14.84 -1.69
CA THR A 128 1.79 14.42 -0.29
C THR A 128 3.00 15.05 0.40
N GLY A 129 3.87 15.70 -0.38
CA GLY A 129 5.21 16.07 0.09
C GLY A 129 6.08 14.85 0.39
N GLY A 130 7.12 15.02 1.21
CA GLY A 130 8.24 14.09 1.34
C GLY A 130 7.97 12.72 1.99
N CYS A 131 6.79 12.48 2.56
CA CYS A 131 6.50 11.26 3.32
C CYS A 131 5.19 10.58 2.85
N PRO A 132 5.25 9.70 1.83
CA PRO A 132 4.05 9.18 1.19
C PRO A 132 3.19 8.29 2.10
N HIS A 133 3.77 7.60 3.10
CA HIS A 133 2.96 6.82 4.05
C HIS A 133 2.13 7.68 5.00
N ALA A 134 2.61 8.87 5.38
CA ALA A 134 1.87 9.75 6.29
C ALA A 134 0.53 10.15 5.66
N ALA A 135 0.52 10.46 4.36
CA ALA A 135 -0.66 10.90 3.61
C ALA A 135 -1.79 9.86 3.50
N ILE A 136 -1.50 8.59 3.77
CA ILE A 136 -2.50 7.51 3.72
C ILE A 136 -2.80 6.90 5.10
N ARG A 137 -2.04 7.28 6.14
CA ARG A 137 -2.12 6.66 7.47
C ARG A 137 -2.33 7.66 8.60
N GLU A 138 -1.56 8.73 8.64
CA GLU A 138 -1.50 9.67 9.77
C GLU A 138 -2.22 10.99 9.45
N ASP A 139 -1.97 11.57 8.27
CA ASP A 139 -2.61 12.79 7.81
C ASP A 139 -3.20 12.59 6.40
N PHE A 140 -4.38 11.97 6.37
CA PHE A 140 -5.14 11.73 5.14
C PHE A 140 -6.24 12.77 4.89
N SER A 141 -6.15 13.93 5.53
CA SER A 141 -7.17 14.99 5.47
C SER A 141 -7.47 15.43 4.04
N LEU A 142 -6.43 15.72 3.25
CA LEU A 142 -6.54 16.11 1.84
C LEU A 142 -7.18 15.02 0.98
N ASN A 143 -6.78 13.76 1.17
CA ASN A 143 -7.40 12.64 0.46
C ASN A 143 -8.89 12.53 0.80
N MET A 144 -9.26 12.71 2.07
CA MET A 144 -10.65 12.61 2.51
C MET A 144 -11.51 13.77 1.98
N GLU A 145 -10.95 14.98 1.86
CA GLU A 145 -11.61 16.12 1.23
C GLU A 145 -11.93 15.81 -0.24
N GLU A 146 -10.94 15.37 -1.02
CA GLU A 146 -11.15 15.01 -2.42
C GLU A 146 -12.16 13.87 -2.60
N VAL A 147 -12.14 12.86 -1.73
CA VAL A 147 -13.14 11.77 -1.73
C VAL A 147 -14.54 12.33 -1.53
N LYS A 148 -14.75 13.22 -0.56
CA LYS A 148 -16.07 13.82 -0.28
C LYS A 148 -16.54 14.69 -1.43
N ASP A 149 -15.66 15.51 -1.99
CA ASP A 149 -15.98 16.38 -3.13
C ASP A 149 -16.37 15.59 -4.37
N LEU A 150 -15.59 14.55 -4.71
CA LEU A 150 -15.91 13.62 -5.79
C LEU A 150 -17.23 12.88 -5.51
N THR A 151 -17.49 12.53 -4.24
CA THR A 151 -18.73 11.86 -3.83
C THR A 151 -19.95 12.73 -4.09
N LEU A 152 -19.90 13.99 -3.63
CA LEU A 152 -21.00 14.95 -3.80
C LEU A 152 -21.22 15.31 -5.27
N LYS A 153 -20.15 15.44 -6.05
CA LYS A 153 -20.21 15.87 -7.46
C LYS A 153 -20.68 14.77 -8.41
N PHE A 154 -20.27 13.52 -8.19
CA PHE A 154 -20.48 12.44 -9.16
C PHE A 154 -21.25 11.23 -8.62
N THR A 155 -21.54 11.18 -7.32
CA THR A 155 -22.17 10.04 -6.64
C THR A 155 -21.61 8.68 -7.08
N PRO A 156 -20.27 8.49 -7.09
CA PRO A 156 -19.66 7.23 -7.48
C PRO A 156 -19.99 6.14 -6.45
N GLN A 157 -20.01 4.89 -6.90
CA GLN A 157 -20.06 3.74 -6.00
C GLN A 157 -18.70 3.54 -5.33
N ILE A 158 -17.61 3.72 -6.09
CA ILE A 158 -16.25 3.44 -5.65
C ILE A 158 -15.35 4.65 -5.93
N VAL A 159 -14.52 5.02 -4.96
CA VAL A 159 -13.40 5.94 -5.16
C VAL A 159 -12.11 5.17 -4.91
N PHE A 160 -11.27 5.06 -5.95
CA PHE A 160 -9.93 4.50 -5.80
C PHE A 160 -8.98 5.55 -5.24
N ILE A 161 -8.13 5.14 -4.29
CA ILE A 161 -7.08 5.98 -3.73
C ILE A 161 -5.75 5.25 -3.96
N GLU A 162 -4.96 5.73 -4.90
CA GLU A 162 -3.60 5.23 -5.08
C GLU A 162 -2.65 5.96 -4.12
N SER A 163 -1.86 5.20 -3.35
CA SER A 163 -0.79 5.78 -2.53
C SER A 163 0.41 6.17 -3.38
N GLY A 164 1.23 7.09 -2.87
CA GLY A 164 2.60 7.24 -3.34
C GLY A 164 3.37 5.90 -3.18
N GLY A 165 4.41 5.70 -3.99
CA GLY A 165 5.27 4.54 -3.83
C GLY A 165 6.11 4.65 -2.55
N ASP A 166 6.06 3.63 -1.70
CA ASP A 166 6.88 3.53 -0.48
C ASP A 166 7.57 2.16 -0.42
N ASN A 167 7.99 1.70 0.76
CA ASN A 167 8.51 0.37 1.02
C ASN A 167 7.41 -0.53 1.62
N LEU A 168 7.81 -1.72 2.11
CA LEU A 168 6.90 -2.73 2.65
C LEU A 168 6.18 -2.32 3.96
N ALA A 169 6.58 -1.20 4.56
CA ALA A 169 6.03 -0.69 5.82
C ALA A 169 4.69 0.05 5.66
N ALA A 170 4.41 0.60 4.48
CA ALA A 170 3.23 1.44 4.27
C ALA A 170 1.95 0.61 4.21
N ASN A 171 0.93 1.03 4.95
CA ASN A 171 -0.43 0.50 4.89
C ASN A 171 -1.44 1.63 5.10
N PHE A 172 -2.61 1.51 4.49
CA PHE A 172 -3.67 2.51 4.62
C PHE A 172 -4.30 2.49 6.02
N SER A 173 -4.68 3.67 6.52
CA SER A 173 -5.63 3.78 7.64
C SER A 173 -7.01 3.27 7.21
N ARG A 174 -7.69 2.54 8.10
CA ARG A 174 -9.09 2.12 7.91
C ARG A 174 -10.08 3.28 7.91
N GLU A 175 -9.67 4.45 8.39
CA GLU A 175 -10.50 5.66 8.26
C GLU A 175 -10.51 6.19 6.82
N LEU A 176 -9.41 5.98 6.08
CA LEU A 176 -9.28 6.39 4.69
C LEU A 176 -9.81 5.33 3.73
N ALA A 177 -9.38 4.07 3.86
CA ALA A 177 -9.68 2.98 2.93
C ALA A 177 -10.57 1.89 3.54
N ASP A 178 -11.76 1.69 2.95
CA ASP A 178 -12.69 0.63 3.38
C ASP A 178 -12.24 -0.76 2.92
N TYR A 179 -11.54 -0.83 1.77
CA TYR A 179 -10.88 -2.04 1.27
C TYR A 179 -9.44 -1.73 0.87
N ILE A 180 -8.49 -2.53 1.35
CA ILE A 180 -7.06 -2.28 1.14
C ILE A 180 -6.47 -3.36 0.23
N ILE A 181 -5.95 -2.91 -0.90
CA ILE A 181 -5.15 -3.71 -1.84
C ILE A 181 -3.69 -3.31 -1.67
N TYR A 182 -2.81 -4.30 -1.54
CA TYR A 182 -1.37 -4.07 -1.54
C TYR A 182 -0.73 -4.78 -2.73
N VAL A 183 0.01 -4.04 -3.55
CA VAL A 183 0.60 -4.53 -4.80
C VAL A 183 2.11 -4.66 -4.62
N ILE A 184 2.61 -5.89 -4.74
CA ILE A 184 4.02 -6.19 -4.94
C ILE A 184 4.21 -6.73 -6.36
N ASP A 185 5.45 -6.81 -6.82
CA ASP A 185 5.73 -7.36 -8.15
C ASP A 185 6.89 -8.33 -8.16
N VAL A 186 6.86 -9.21 -9.16
CA VAL A 186 7.85 -10.27 -9.34
C VAL A 186 9.26 -9.72 -9.56
N ALA A 187 9.41 -8.55 -10.21
CA ALA A 187 10.73 -7.96 -10.45
C ALA A 187 11.40 -7.44 -9.15
N GLY A 188 10.65 -7.27 -8.06
CA GLY A 188 11.19 -7.02 -6.72
C GLY A 188 11.90 -8.24 -6.10
N GLY A 189 11.75 -9.42 -6.71
CA GLY A 189 12.31 -10.70 -6.29
C GLY A 189 11.31 -11.58 -5.53
N ASP A 190 11.45 -12.90 -5.68
CA ASP A 190 10.55 -13.91 -5.08
C ASP A 190 10.53 -13.93 -3.54
N LYS A 191 11.55 -13.35 -2.90
CA LYS A 191 11.64 -13.17 -1.44
C LYS A 191 10.78 -12.03 -0.90
N VAL A 192 10.19 -11.18 -1.75
CA VAL A 192 9.42 -10.02 -1.27
C VAL A 192 8.27 -10.42 -0.33
N PRO A 193 7.44 -11.44 -0.63
CA PRO A 193 6.38 -11.88 0.29
C PRO A 193 6.90 -12.21 1.70
N ARG A 194 7.98 -12.99 1.82
CA ARG A 194 8.54 -13.40 3.13
C ARG A 194 9.26 -12.30 3.90
N LYS A 195 9.61 -11.17 3.27
CA LYS A 195 10.23 -10.05 3.99
C LYS A 195 9.30 -9.51 5.07
N GLY A 196 7.99 -9.65 4.87
CA GLY A 196 6.99 -9.21 5.83
C GLY A 196 6.94 -7.68 5.91
N GLY A 197 5.72 -7.16 5.94
CA GLY A 197 5.44 -5.75 6.10
C GLY A 197 3.95 -5.57 6.26
N PRO A 198 3.47 -4.56 7.00
CA PRO A 198 2.05 -4.33 7.24
C PRO A 198 1.20 -4.38 5.98
N GLY A 199 1.68 -3.85 4.85
CA GLY A 199 0.97 -3.96 3.57
C GLY A 199 0.81 -5.40 3.09
N ILE A 200 1.84 -6.25 3.24
CA ILE A 200 1.78 -7.66 2.88
C ILE A 200 0.92 -8.45 3.86
N THR A 201 1.06 -8.24 5.16
CA THR A 201 0.42 -9.08 6.20
C THR A 201 -1.00 -8.64 6.49
N GLN A 202 -1.32 -7.35 6.37
CA GLN A 202 -2.58 -6.76 6.84
C GLN A 202 -3.49 -6.20 5.73
N SER A 203 -3.11 -6.21 4.46
CA SER A 203 -4.05 -5.82 3.39
C SER A 203 -5.17 -6.84 3.23
N ASP A 204 -6.36 -6.41 2.81
CA ASP A 204 -7.46 -7.33 2.53
C ASP A 204 -7.16 -8.22 1.32
N LEU A 205 -6.41 -7.68 0.35
CA LEU A 205 -5.95 -8.37 -0.84
C LEU A 205 -4.48 -8.04 -1.13
N LEU A 206 -3.66 -9.08 -1.26
CA LEU A 206 -2.32 -8.96 -1.85
C LEU A 206 -2.41 -9.23 -3.35
N VAL A 207 -1.83 -8.36 -4.16
CA VAL A 207 -1.64 -8.59 -5.59
C VAL A 207 -0.15 -8.78 -5.86
N ILE A 208 0.20 -9.91 -6.47
CA ILE A 208 1.55 -10.21 -6.96
C ILE A 208 1.57 -9.99 -8.46
N ASN A 209 2.02 -8.82 -8.88
CA ASN A 209 1.92 -8.33 -10.25
C ASN A 209 3.15 -8.70 -11.10
N LYS A 210 3.02 -8.54 -12.42
CA LYS A 210 4.07 -8.78 -13.43
C LYS A 210 4.57 -10.22 -13.46
N THR A 211 3.68 -11.19 -13.32
CA THR A 211 4.05 -12.62 -13.30
C THR A 211 4.68 -13.11 -14.59
N ASP A 212 4.43 -12.41 -15.70
CA ASP A 212 5.09 -12.59 -16.99
C ASP A 212 6.61 -12.38 -16.92
N LEU A 213 7.11 -11.59 -15.96
CA LEU A 213 8.54 -11.31 -15.81
C LEU A 213 9.30 -12.37 -15.01
N ALA A 214 8.62 -13.36 -14.42
CA ALA A 214 9.27 -14.36 -13.56
C ALA A 214 10.49 -15.04 -14.21
N PRO A 215 10.43 -15.52 -15.46
CA PRO A 215 11.59 -16.12 -16.13
C PRO A 215 12.73 -15.13 -16.35
N ALA A 216 12.41 -13.85 -16.61
CA ALA A 216 13.39 -12.82 -16.92
C ALA A 216 14.21 -12.38 -15.70
N VAL A 217 13.62 -12.45 -14.50
CA VAL A 217 14.28 -12.06 -13.24
C VAL A 217 14.69 -13.25 -12.36
N GLY A 218 14.45 -14.48 -12.83
CA GLY A 218 14.78 -15.70 -12.08
C GLY A 218 13.95 -15.88 -10.80
N ALA A 219 12.72 -15.38 -10.79
CA ALA A 219 11.81 -15.48 -9.64
C ALA A 219 10.93 -16.73 -9.74
N ASP A 220 10.72 -17.41 -8.61
CA ASP A 220 9.84 -18.58 -8.53
C ASP A 220 8.46 -18.20 -7.97
N LEU A 221 7.41 -18.36 -8.80
CA LEU A 221 6.04 -18.04 -8.43
C LEU A 221 5.47 -18.97 -7.35
N GLU A 222 5.91 -20.23 -7.28
CA GLU A 222 5.49 -21.18 -6.24
C GLU A 222 6.09 -20.78 -4.89
N VAL A 223 7.34 -20.31 -4.88
CA VAL A 223 7.96 -19.73 -3.68
C VAL A 223 7.17 -18.51 -3.20
N MET A 224 6.84 -17.59 -4.12
CA MET A 224 6.05 -16.42 -3.78
C MET A 224 4.67 -16.78 -3.25
N SER A 225 4.01 -17.78 -3.85
CA SER A 225 2.68 -18.26 -3.45
C SER A 225 2.71 -18.85 -2.03
N ARG A 226 3.65 -19.77 -1.78
CA ARG A 226 3.86 -20.39 -0.46
C ARG A 226 4.13 -19.33 0.61
N ASP A 227 5.03 -18.39 0.32
CA ASP A 227 5.43 -17.38 1.28
C ASP A 227 4.31 -16.37 1.56
N ALA A 228 3.58 -15.94 0.52
CA ALA A 228 2.42 -15.08 0.69
C ALA A 228 1.36 -15.76 1.56
N LYS A 229 1.06 -17.03 1.29
CA LYS A 229 0.13 -17.85 2.08
C LYS A 229 0.55 -17.93 3.55
N LEU A 230 1.83 -18.16 3.82
CA LEU A 230 2.38 -18.21 5.18
C LEU A 230 2.27 -16.86 5.89
N MET A 231 2.78 -15.78 5.28
CA MET A 231 2.83 -14.45 5.88
C MET A 231 1.43 -13.85 6.07
N ARG A 232 0.47 -14.25 5.25
CA ARG A 232 -0.92 -13.77 5.29
C ARG A 232 -1.87 -14.72 5.99
N GLN A 233 -1.40 -15.83 6.58
CA GLN A 233 -2.28 -16.84 7.22
C GLN A 233 -3.46 -17.20 6.31
N ASP A 234 -3.17 -17.59 5.06
CA ASP A 234 -4.17 -17.91 4.03
C ASP A 234 -5.02 -16.72 3.53
N GLY A 235 -4.64 -15.49 3.85
CA GLY A 235 -5.29 -14.28 3.35
C GLY A 235 -5.27 -14.16 1.83
N PRO A 236 -6.32 -13.58 1.20
CA PRO A 236 -6.48 -13.53 -0.26
C PRO A 236 -5.26 -12.95 -0.96
N THR A 237 -4.79 -13.66 -1.99
CA THR A 237 -3.66 -13.27 -2.83
C THR A 237 -3.99 -13.58 -4.28
N ILE A 238 -3.79 -12.62 -5.17
CA ILE A 238 -4.02 -12.78 -6.62
C ILE A 238 -2.71 -12.54 -7.37
N PHE A 239 -2.38 -13.46 -8.27
CA PHE A 239 -1.27 -13.33 -9.21
C PHE A 239 -1.79 -12.61 -10.47
N ALA A 240 -1.12 -11.55 -10.88
CA ALA A 240 -1.62 -10.64 -11.91
C ALA A 240 -0.57 -10.22 -12.93
N GLN A 241 -1.07 -9.79 -14.09
CA GLN A 241 -0.31 -9.07 -15.10
C GLN A 241 -1.19 -7.90 -15.53
N ALA A 242 -1.18 -6.82 -14.75
CA ALA A 242 -2.13 -5.71 -14.93
C ALA A 242 -2.16 -5.16 -16.38
N LYS A 243 -0.99 -5.06 -17.02
CA LYS A 243 -0.86 -4.62 -18.42
C LYS A 243 -1.48 -5.59 -19.43
N ASN A 244 -1.55 -6.88 -19.11
CA ASN A 244 -2.09 -7.93 -19.96
C ASN A 244 -3.52 -8.34 -19.55
N GLY A 245 -4.12 -7.65 -18.57
CA GLY A 245 -5.47 -7.93 -18.07
C GLY A 245 -5.60 -9.21 -17.21
N VAL A 246 -4.51 -9.95 -16.97
CA VAL A 246 -4.54 -11.19 -16.18
C VAL A 246 -4.73 -10.87 -14.70
N GLY A 247 -5.73 -11.50 -14.07
CA GLY A 247 -6.06 -11.30 -12.65
C GLY A 247 -6.89 -10.03 -12.35
N VAL A 248 -7.03 -9.10 -13.30
CA VAL A 248 -7.73 -7.81 -13.09
C VAL A 248 -9.22 -8.01 -12.79
N VAL A 249 -9.88 -8.93 -13.50
CA VAL A 249 -11.29 -9.26 -13.29
C VAL A 249 -11.50 -9.83 -11.88
N GLU A 250 -10.63 -10.75 -11.45
CA GLU A 250 -10.72 -11.33 -10.11
C GLU A 250 -10.52 -10.27 -9.02
N VAL A 251 -9.58 -9.34 -9.20
CA VAL A 251 -9.39 -8.19 -8.30
C VAL A 251 -10.65 -7.34 -8.24
N ALA A 252 -11.25 -7.02 -9.39
CA ALA A 252 -12.50 -6.26 -9.45
C ALA A 252 -13.66 -6.98 -8.74
N GLU A 253 -13.80 -8.28 -8.91
CA GLU A 253 -14.80 -9.09 -8.22
C GLU A 253 -14.63 -9.06 -6.70
N LYS A 254 -13.39 -9.12 -6.19
CA LYS A 254 -13.11 -8.98 -4.75
C LYS A 254 -13.52 -7.61 -4.22
N ILE A 255 -13.22 -6.55 -4.96
CA ILE A 255 -13.64 -5.17 -4.63
C ILE A 255 -15.17 -5.08 -4.57
N LEU A 256 -15.85 -5.56 -5.61
CA LEU A 256 -17.31 -5.50 -5.69
C LEU A 256 -17.98 -6.34 -4.60
N LEU A 257 -17.42 -7.50 -4.26
CA LEU A 257 -17.90 -8.30 -3.14
C LEU A 257 -17.79 -7.53 -1.81
N ALA A 258 -16.64 -6.90 -1.55
CA ALA A 258 -16.44 -6.09 -0.35
C ALA A 258 -17.38 -4.88 -0.31
N PHE A 259 -17.57 -4.20 -1.45
CA PHE A 259 -18.54 -3.11 -1.59
C PHE A 259 -19.96 -3.55 -1.23
N LYS A 260 -20.43 -4.68 -1.78
CA LYS A 260 -21.77 -5.22 -1.46
C LYS A 260 -21.91 -5.57 0.01
N GLN A 261 -20.89 -6.18 0.60
CA GLN A 261 -20.88 -6.55 2.02
C GLN A 261 -20.94 -5.34 2.96
N GLN A 262 -20.26 -4.25 2.62
CA GLN A 262 -20.20 -3.04 3.47
C GLN A 262 -21.41 -2.11 3.27
N THR A 263 -21.92 -2.02 2.05
CA THR A 263 -22.96 -1.05 1.70
C THR A 263 -24.37 -1.64 1.63
N GLY A 264 -24.49 -2.96 1.49
CA GLY A 264 -25.77 -3.66 1.28
C GLY A 264 -26.41 -3.39 -0.08
N LYS A 265 -25.71 -2.71 -1.00
CA LYS A 265 -26.15 -2.40 -2.37
C LYS A 265 -25.66 -3.44 -3.37
#